data_AF-A0A9Q1Q590-F1
#
_entry.id   AF-A0A9Q1Q590-F1
#
_cell.length_a   1.000
_cell.length_b   1.000
_cell.length_c   1.000
_cell.angle_alpha   90.00
_cell.angle_beta   90.00
_cell.angle_gamma   90.00
#
_symmetry.space_group_name_H-M   'P 1'
#
loop_
_entity.id
_entity.type
_entity.pdbx_description
1 polymer ?
#
loop_
_entity_poly.entity_id
_entity_poly.type
_entity_poly.pdbx_seq_one_letter_code
_entity_poly.pdbx_strand_id
1 'polypeptide(L)'
;MRHKQHKHFFQEAEGNRRKNLKTILQAAGLFGDDLEETLKQHQFVVTEIEEELDKLPRPKDFSIPQWSKYKNYLKSAEFKKYSQNGKAAWALKSHMHTTGTKSFVQCRAEFNDAEARMESHRASGSYATEVEIDKEVWTHFMGDDKPGRAKLFGTGVTKSQVKRLHDGSLITRNDGGIVTDNPTTTKLHHLQNVFVQQKNRMQQQEQMLLNIMQVVARLESQVALYQTALKDCRCVNLLSSTLLIGAHTYSGEVYCPQVPDQPVNGN
;
A
#
# COMPACT_ATOMS: atom_id res chain seq x y z
N MET A 1 -13.45 19.32 -7.93
CA MET A 1 -12.85 18.75 -9.17
C MET A 1 -11.31 18.68 -9.18
N ARG A 2 -10.56 19.59 -8.53
CA ARG A 2 -9.07 19.66 -8.66
C ARG A 2 -8.27 18.45 -8.14
N HIS A 3 -8.70 17.77 -7.06
CA HIS A 3 -7.90 16.69 -6.47
C HIS A 3 -7.77 15.43 -7.35
N LYS A 4 -8.80 15.10 -8.15
CA LYS A 4 -8.78 13.92 -9.03
C LYS A 4 -7.75 14.04 -10.16
N GLN A 5 -7.58 15.25 -10.71
CA GLN A 5 -6.64 15.50 -11.80
C GLN A 5 -5.18 15.36 -11.35
N HIS A 6 -4.85 15.75 -10.11
CA HIS A 6 -3.47 15.68 -9.60
C HIS A 6 -3.01 14.23 -9.44
N LYS A 7 -3.91 13.37 -8.94
CA LYS A 7 -3.63 11.94 -8.76
C LYS A 7 -3.38 11.25 -10.11
N HIS A 8 -4.09 11.67 -11.15
CA HIS A 8 -3.95 11.12 -12.50
C HIS A 8 -2.53 11.29 -13.06
N PHE A 9 -1.95 12.49 -13.02
CA PHE A 9 -0.62 12.72 -13.60
C PHE A 9 0.51 11.96 -12.91
N PHE A 10 0.45 11.83 -11.58
CA PHE A 10 1.43 11.01 -10.84
C PHE A 10 1.28 9.53 -11.16
N GLN A 11 0.05 9.03 -11.22
CA GLN A 11 -0.21 7.63 -11.62
C GLN A 11 0.23 7.35 -13.06
N GLU A 12 0.08 8.34 -13.95
CA GLU A 12 0.52 8.25 -15.34
C GLU A 12 2.06 8.25 -15.46
N ALA A 13 2.75 9.14 -14.74
CA ALA A 13 4.22 9.15 -14.67
C ALA A 13 4.78 7.84 -14.09
N GLU A 14 4.21 7.36 -12.99
CA GLU A 14 4.59 6.08 -12.37
C GLU A 14 4.31 4.91 -13.31
N GLY A 15 3.17 4.92 -14.01
CA GLY A 15 2.82 3.93 -15.02
C GLY A 15 3.82 3.91 -16.19
N ASN A 16 4.26 5.07 -16.67
CA ASN A 16 5.28 5.17 -17.71
C ASN A 16 6.64 4.67 -17.23
N ARG A 17 7.05 5.02 -16.00
CA ARG A 17 8.29 4.51 -15.42
C ARG A 17 8.26 2.98 -15.28
N ARG A 18 7.14 2.42 -14.83
CA ARG A 18 6.95 0.97 -14.71
C ARG A 18 7.01 0.26 -16.06
N LYS A 19 6.45 0.85 -17.13
CA LYS A 19 6.60 0.34 -18.50
C LYS A 19 8.05 0.36 -18.95
N ASN A 20 8.77 1.46 -18.73
CA ASN A 20 10.18 1.57 -19.09
C ASN A 20 11.03 0.53 -18.34
N LEU A 21 10.82 0.37 -17.03
CA LEU A 21 11.49 -0.65 -16.23
C LEU A 21 11.18 -2.07 -16.75
N LYS A 22 9.91 -2.35 -17.08
CA LYS A 22 9.50 -3.62 -17.67
C LYS A 22 10.26 -3.93 -18.96
N THR A 23 10.38 -2.95 -19.86
CA THR A 23 11.15 -3.10 -21.11
C THR A 23 12.63 -3.39 -20.84
N ILE A 24 13.24 -2.70 -19.88
CA ILE A 24 14.66 -2.91 -19.51
C ILE A 24 14.87 -4.32 -18.94
N LEU A 25 13.99 -4.78 -18.05
CA LEU A 25 14.08 -6.12 -17.45
C LEU A 25 13.86 -7.22 -18.50
N GLN A 26 12.93 -7.02 -19.43
CA GLN A 26 12.73 -7.95 -20.56
C GLN A 26 13.95 -8.01 -21.48
N ALA A 27 14.59 -6.86 -21.77
CA ALA A 27 15.84 -6.83 -22.52
C ALA A 27 17.00 -7.53 -21.78
N ALA A 28 16.96 -7.55 -20.45
CA ALA A 28 17.89 -8.31 -19.61
C ALA A 28 17.53 -9.81 -19.48
N GLY A 29 16.45 -10.27 -20.13
CA GLY A 29 16.04 -11.68 -20.13
C GLY A 29 15.09 -12.10 -19.01
N LEU A 30 14.55 -11.17 -18.22
CA LEU A 30 13.50 -11.47 -17.23
C LEU A 30 12.11 -11.53 -17.87
N PHE A 31 11.40 -12.63 -17.64
CA PHE A 31 10.04 -12.88 -18.16
C PHE A 31 9.17 -13.56 -17.11
N GLY A 32 7.86 -13.67 -17.39
CA GLY A 32 6.92 -14.43 -16.56
C GLY A 32 6.67 -13.82 -15.17
N ASP A 33 6.49 -14.69 -14.18
CA ASP A 33 6.11 -14.31 -12.82
C ASP A 33 7.23 -13.53 -12.11
N ASP A 34 8.50 -13.86 -12.37
CA ASP A 34 9.66 -13.18 -11.78
C ASP A 34 9.71 -11.69 -12.17
N LEU A 35 9.33 -11.38 -13.41
CA LEU A 35 9.24 -10.00 -13.89
C LEU A 35 8.16 -9.22 -13.14
N GLU A 36 6.96 -9.81 -12.99
CA GLU A 36 5.84 -9.15 -12.32
C GLU A 36 6.08 -9.02 -10.81
N GLU A 37 6.73 -9.99 -10.17
CA GLU A 37 7.16 -9.89 -8.78
C GLU A 37 8.20 -8.79 -8.59
N THR A 38 9.23 -8.74 -9.44
CA THR A 38 10.25 -7.68 -9.40
C THR A 38 9.62 -6.30 -9.58
N LEU A 39 8.69 -6.14 -10.53
CA LEU A 39 7.98 -4.87 -10.74
C LEU A 39 7.09 -4.48 -9.56
N LYS A 40 6.49 -5.44 -8.85
CA LYS A 40 5.69 -5.19 -7.64
C LYS A 40 6.55 -4.78 -6.45
N GLN A 41 7.69 -5.42 -6.27
CA GLN A 41 8.60 -5.13 -5.15
C GLN A 41 9.38 -3.83 -5.36
N HIS A 42 9.64 -3.44 -6.61
CA HIS A 42 10.38 -2.23 -6.91
C HIS A 42 9.59 -0.97 -6.51
N GLN A 43 10.09 -0.27 -5.48
CA GLN A 43 9.60 1.05 -5.10
C GLN A 43 10.39 2.11 -5.86
N PHE A 44 9.73 2.85 -6.75
CA PHE A 44 10.35 3.96 -7.45
C PHE A 44 10.77 5.06 -6.47
N VAL A 45 11.98 5.58 -6.66
CA VAL A 45 12.43 6.73 -5.89
C VAL A 45 11.69 7.97 -6.39
N VAL A 46 11.37 8.90 -5.49
CA VAL A 46 10.59 10.12 -5.82
C VAL A 46 11.23 10.89 -6.98
N THR A 47 12.56 10.93 -7.06
CA THR A 47 13.30 11.62 -8.13
C THR A 47 13.04 11.03 -9.51
N GLU A 48 12.94 9.71 -9.63
CA GLU A 48 12.67 9.06 -10.93
C GLU A 48 11.26 9.38 -11.45
N ILE A 49 10.30 9.49 -10.52
CA ILE A 49 8.93 9.88 -10.86
C ILE A 49 8.89 11.36 -11.30
N GLU A 50 9.68 12.21 -10.66
CA GLU A 50 9.78 13.64 -11.00
C GLU A 50 10.40 13.87 -12.38
N GLU A 51 11.36 13.04 -12.80
CA GLU A 51 11.93 13.05 -14.16
C GLU A 51 10.90 12.63 -15.22
N GLU A 52 10.11 11.59 -14.96
CA GLU A 52 9.05 11.17 -15.88
C GLU A 52 7.91 12.19 -15.96
N LEU A 53 7.64 12.90 -14.87
CA LEU A 53 6.65 13.99 -14.86
C LEU A 53 7.02 15.11 -15.84
N ASP A 54 8.31 15.38 -16.04
CA ASP A 54 8.76 16.39 -17.00
C ASP A 54 8.50 16.00 -18.45
N LYS A 55 8.52 14.70 -18.75
CA LYS A 55 8.28 14.12 -20.08
C LYS A 55 6.79 14.06 -20.44
N LEU A 56 5.89 14.19 -19.47
CA LEU A 56 4.45 14.12 -19.74
C LEU A 56 3.99 15.24 -20.69
N PRO A 57 3.15 14.89 -21.69
CA PRO A 57 2.59 15.86 -22.60
C PRO A 57 1.70 16.85 -21.84
N ARG A 58 1.77 18.11 -22.26
CA ARG A 58 0.93 19.17 -21.70
C ARG A 58 -0.56 18.90 -22.07
N PRO A 59 -1.49 18.95 -21.10
CA PRO A 59 -2.92 18.88 -21.39
C PRO A 59 -3.38 20.06 -22.28
N LYS A 60 -4.38 19.83 -23.14
CA LYS A 60 -4.89 20.84 -24.08
C LYS A 60 -5.37 22.13 -23.38
N ASP A 61 -5.89 22.00 -22.17
CA ASP A 61 -6.47 23.11 -21.40
C ASP A 61 -5.41 23.95 -20.65
N PHE A 62 -4.15 23.54 -20.68
CA PHE A 62 -3.07 24.24 -19.97
C PHE A 62 -2.23 25.06 -20.96
N SER A 63 -2.02 26.35 -20.65
CA SER A 63 -0.95 27.12 -21.28
C SER A 63 0.43 26.59 -20.87
N ILE A 64 1.47 26.85 -21.67
CA ILE A 64 2.84 26.42 -21.37
C ILE A 64 3.31 26.94 -19.99
N PRO A 65 3.12 28.23 -19.63
CA PRO A 65 3.53 28.74 -18.33
C PRO A 65 2.76 28.10 -17.16
N GLN A 66 1.45 27.88 -17.33
CA GLN A 66 0.63 27.22 -16.31
C GLN A 66 1.07 25.77 -16.08
N TRP A 67 1.41 25.03 -17.15
CA TRP A 67 1.88 23.66 -17.03
C TRP A 67 3.23 23.58 -16.33
N SER A 68 4.18 24.47 -16.67
CA SER A 68 5.46 24.56 -15.99
C SER A 68 5.30 24.88 -14.50
N LYS A 69 4.49 25.89 -14.17
CA LYS A 69 4.19 26.25 -12.78
C LYS A 69 3.54 25.10 -12.02
N TYR A 70 2.66 24.35 -12.67
CA TYR A 70 2.01 23.18 -12.08
C TYR A 70 2.99 22.04 -11.81
N LYS A 71 3.88 21.71 -12.76
CA LYS A 71 4.94 20.71 -12.55
C LYS A 71 5.86 21.10 -11.40
N ASN A 72 6.26 22.37 -11.32
CA ASN A 72 7.04 22.88 -10.20
C ASN A 72 6.30 22.79 -8.86
N TYR A 73 4.99 23.06 -8.85
CA TYR A 73 4.15 22.87 -7.67
C TYR A 73 4.09 21.41 -7.23
N LEU A 74 3.94 20.46 -8.15
CA LEU A 74 3.95 19.03 -7.82
C LEU A 74 5.30 18.56 -7.24
N LYS A 75 6.41 19.18 -7.64
CA LYS A 75 7.76 18.93 -7.10
C LYS A 75 8.04 19.65 -5.77
N SER A 76 7.26 20.68 -5.46
CA SER A 76 7.47 21.52 -4.28
C SER A 76 7.35 20.74 -2.96
N ALA A 77 8.09 21.20 -1.95
CA ALA A 77 8.02 20.64 -0.60
C ALA A 77 6.61 20.75 0.01
N GLU A 78 5.86 21.80 -0.33
CA GLU A 78 4.48 22.00 0.14
C GLU A 78 3.55 20.89 -0.34
N PHE A 79 3.59 20.56 -1.63
CA PHE A 79 2.77 19.49 -2.18
C PHE A 79 3.15 18.14 -1.54
N LYS A 80 4.44 17.86 -1.38
CA LYS A 80 4.94 16.65 -0.70
C LYS A 80 4.38 16.54 0.71
N LYS A 81 4.41 17.63 1.48
CA LYS A 81 3.82 17.71 2.83
C LYS A 81 2.32 17.42 2.83
N TYR A 82 1.54 18.05 1.95
CA TYR A 82 0.09 17.80 1.85
C TYR A 82 -0.23 16.37 1.40
N SER A 83 0.55 15.81 0.48
CA SER A 83 0.42 14.43 0.02
C SER A 83 0.69 13.43 1.17
N GLN A 84 1.74 13.65 1.96
CA GLN A 84 2.05 12.85 3.15
C GLN A 84 0.94 12.95 4.19
N ASN A 85 0.45 14.16 4.49
CA ASN A 85 -0.68 14.37 5.40
C ASN A 85 -1.93 13.64 4.91
N GLY A 86 -2.20 13.67 3.61
CA GLY A 86 -3.28 12.91 2.98
C GLY A 86 -3.12 11.41 3.21
N LYS A 87 -1.94 10.85 2.89
CA LYS A 87 -1.63 9.42 3.12
C LYS A 87 -1.79 9.03 4.59
N ALA A 88 -1.29 9.85 5.52
CA ALA A 88 -1.42 9.62 6.95
C ALA A 88 -2.89 9.68 7.40
N ALA A 89 -3.67 10.66 6.94
CA ALA A 89 -5.09 10.76 7.23
C ALA A 89 -5.88 9.56 6.66
N TRP A 90 -5.53 9.06 5.47
CA TRP A 90 -6.13 7.84 4.89
C TRP A 90 -5.75 6.59 5.67
N ALA A 91 -4.50 6.48 6.12
CA ALA A 91 -4.07 5.38 6.99
C ALA A 91 -4.79 5.40 8.34
N LEU A 92 -5.05 6.58 8.91
CA LEU A 92 -5.87 6.74 10.12
C LEU A 92 -7.36 6.46 9.87
N LYS A 93 -7.87 6.77 8.67
CA LYS A 93 -9.22 6.39 8.22
C LYS A 93 -9.36 4.91 7.88
N SER A 94 -8.37 4.06 8.18
CA SER A 94 -8.47 2.60 8.08
C SER A 94 -9.44 1.96 9.08
N HIS A 95 -10.26 2.74 9.78
CA HIS A 95 -11.57 2.24 10.18
C HIS A 95 -12.25 1.69 8.93
N MET A 96 -12.33 0.36 8.89
CA MET A 96 -12.97 -0.41 7.85
C MET A 96 -14.19 0.38 7.39
N HIS A 97 -14.20 0.81 6.11
CA HIS A 97 -15.48 0.92 5.45
C HIS A 97 -16.19 -0.36 5.83
N THR A 98 -17.34 -0.25 6.48
CA THR A 98 -18.19 -1.41 6.72
C THR A 98 -18.36 -2.06 5.36
N THR A 99 -17.57 -3.09 5.09
CA THR A 99 -17.83 -4.10 4.10
C THR A 99 -19.08 -4.75 4.61
N GLY A 100 -20.19 -4.04 4.45
CA GLY A 100 -21.52 -4.53 4.73
C GLY A 100 -21.69 -5.66 3.77
N THR A 101 -21.56 -6.88 4.30
CA THR A 101 -21.80 -8.13 3.60
C THR A 101 -23.22 -8.19 3.02
N LYS A 102 -24.08 -7.22 3.36
CA LYS A 102 -25.37 -6.99 2.73
C LYS A 102 -25.44 -5.54 2.23
N SER A 103 -25.63 -5.37 0.92
CA SER A 103 -25.96 -4.06 0.37
C SER A 103 -27.32 -3.59 0.92
N PHE A 104 -27.54 -2.28 1.05
CA PHE A 104 -28.82 -1.71 1.50
C PHE A 104 -30.03 -2.25 0.71
N VAL A 105 -29.81 -2.64 -0.55
CA VAL A 105 -30.81 -3.27 -1.42
C VAL A 105 -31.21 -4.67 -0.94
N GLN A 106 -30.26 -5.45 -0.40
CA GLN A 106 -30.48 -6.81 0.11
C GLN A 106 -31.20 -6.82 1.48
N CYS A 107 -31.00 -5.78 2.28
CA CYS A 107 -31.60 -5.63 3.61
C CYS A 107 -32.93 -4.86 3.60
N ARG A 108 -33.45 -4.46 2.43
CA ARG A 108 -34.64 -3.61 2.34
C ARG A 108 -35.91 -4.29 2.87
N ALA A 109 -36.05 -5.60 2.65
CA ALA A 109 -37.16 -6.37 3.19
C ALA A 109 -37.08 -6.47 4.72
N GLU A 110 -35.88 -6.78 5.26
CA GLU A 110 -35.62 -6.83 6.71
C GLU A 110 -35.88 -5.46 7.38
N PHE A 111 -35.58 -4.35 6.68
CA PHE A 111 -35.84 -3.00 7.15
C PHE A 111 -37.34 -2.68 7.19
N ASN A 112 -38.08 -2.99 6.13
CA ASN A 112 -39.52 -2.78 6.09
C ASN A 112 -40.25 -3.62 7.16
N ASP A 113 -39.79 -4.84 7.43
CA ASP A 113 -40.33 -5.70 8.50
C ASP A 113 -40.01 -5.17 9.90
N ALA A 114 -38.85 -4.52 10.08
CA ALA A 114 -38.51 -3.84 11.33
C ALA A 114 -39.36 -2.57 11.54
N GLU A 115 -39.54 -1.78 10.49
CA GLU A 115 -40.38 -0.57 10.50
C GLU A 115 -41.85 -0.90 10.76
N ALA A 116 -42.39 -1.96 10.15
CA ALA A 116 -43.75 -2.43 10.41
C ALA A 116 -43.94 -2.89 11.87
N ARG A 117 -42.95 -3.56 12.47
CA ARG A 117 -42.96 -3.90 13.90
C ARG A 117 -42.95 -2.64 14.75
N MET A 118 -42.10 -1.66 14.46
CA MET A 118 -42.07 -0.38 15.16
C MET A 118 -43.41 0.35 15.11
N GLU A 119 -44.06 0.42 13.94
CA GLU A 119 -45.35 1.09 13.79
C GLU A 119 -46.45 0.40 14.63
N SER A 120 -46.43 -0.94 14.70
CA SER A 120 -47.34 -1.70 15.57
C SER A 120 -47.12 -1.41 17.06
N HIS A 121 -45.88 -1.20 17.48
CA HIS A 121 -45.54 -0.84 18.86
C HIS A 121 -45.86 0.62 19.19
N ARG A 122 -45.68 1.54 18.23
CA ARG A 122 -46.08 2.95 18.35
C ARG A 122 -47.59 3.09 18.54
N ALA A 123 -48.38 2.30 17.81
CA ALA A 123 -49.83 2.22 17.99
C ALA A 123 -50.24 1.71 19.39
N SER A 124 -49.36 0.98 20.09
CA SER A 124 -49.61 0.47 21.45
C SER A 124 -49.29 1.46 22.58
N GLY A 125 -48.74 2.65 22.28
CA GLY A 125 -48.56 3.74 23.24
C GLY A 125 -47.42 3.60 24.25
N SER A 126 -46.55 2.60 24.10
CA SER A 126 -45.38 2.38 24.95
C SER A 126 -44.13 3.10 24.39
N TYR A 127 -43.75 4.23 24.99
CA TYR A 127 -42.56 4.99 24.58
C TYR A 127 -41.24 4.34 25.00
N ALA A 128 -41.24 3.48 26.03
CA ALA A 128 -40.04 2.79 26.47
C ALA A 128 -39.54 1.76 25.44
N THR A 129 -40.47 1.18 24.67
CA THR A 129 -40.16 0.17 23.64
C THR A 129 -39.61 0.77 22.35
N GLU A 130 -39.91 2.02 22.00
CA GLU A 130 -39.37 2.62 20.76
C GLU A 130 -37.84 2.73 20.79
N VAL A 131 -37.25 3.13 21.92
CA VAL A 131 -35.79 3.28 22.07
C VAL A 131 -35.07 1.92 22.09
N GLU A 132 -35.69 0.92 22.71
CA GLU A 132 -35.15 -0.44 22.76
C GLU A 132 -35.22 -1.11 21.40
N ILE A 133 -36.32 -0.93 20.66
CA ILE A 133 -36.48 -1.45 19.31
C ILE A 133 -35.55 -0.72 18.34
N ASP A 134 -35.42 0.61 18.41
CA ASP A 134 -34.45 1.35 17.59
C ASP A 134 -33.02 0.86 17.83
N LYS A 135 -32.69 0.57 19.10
CA LYS A 135 -31.38 0.00 19.45
C LYS A 135 -31.23 -1.41 18.91
N GLU A 136 -32.25 -2.24 18.97
CA GLU A 136 -32.24 -3.61 18.46
C GLU A 136 -32.13 -3.64 16.92
N VAL A 137 -32.92 -2.83 16.21
CA VAL A 137 -32.88 -2.68 14.75
C VAL A 137 -31.51 -2.15 14.34
N TRP A 138 -31.02 -1.10 15.01
CA TRP A 138 -29.70 -0.55 14.74
C TRP A 138 -28.62 -1.61 14.97
N THR A 139 -28.60 -2.28 16.12
CA THR A 139 -27.63 -3.34 16.44
C THR A 139 -27.72 -4.53 15.50
N HIS A 140 -28.91 -4.91 15.03
CA HIS A 140 -29.08 -6.00 14.06
C HIS A 140 -28.42 -5.67 12.71
N PHE A 141 -28.59 -4.43 12.22
CA PHE A 141 -28.02 -4.02 10.93
C PHE A 141 -26.55 -3.58 11.02
N MET A 142 -26.17 -2.95 12.13
CA MET A 142 -24.87 -2.34 12.32
C MET A 142 -23.91 -3.23 13.11
N GLY A 143 -24.40 -4.29 13.75
CA GLY A 143 -23.67 -5.09 14.73
C GLY A 143 -23.65 -4.43 16.12
N ASP A 144 -23.19 -5.17 17.13
CA ASP A 144 -23.06 -4.68 18.50
C ASP A 144 -22.23 -3.39 18.57
N ASP A 145 -22.68 -2.48 19.43
CA ASP A 145 -22.02 -1.21 19.64
C ASP A 145 -20.62 -1.45 20.25
N LYS A 146 -19.58 -0.98 19.56
CA LYS A 146 -18.19 -1.10 20.00
C LYS A 146 -17.64 0.30 20.23
N PRO A 147 -16.86 0.52 21.30
CA PRO A 147 -16.27 1.82 21.57
C PRO A 147 -15.46 2.31 20.35
N GLY A 148 -15.82 3.48 19.81
CA GLY A 148 -15.27 4.07 18.59
C GLY A 148 -16.23 4.18 17.41
N ARG A 149 -17.43 3.57 17.48
CA ARG A 149 -18.47 3.73 16.45
C ARG A 149 -19.28 5.01 16.72
N ALA A 150 -19.26 5.96 15.80
CA ALA A 150 -19.92 7.26 15.98
C ALA A 150 -21.45 7.13 15.86
N LYS A 151 -22.15 7.02 17.00
CA LYS A 151 -23.61 7.15 17.10
C LYS A 151 -24.02 8.63 17.10
N LEU A 152 -23.64 9.38 16.06
CA LEU A 152 -23.79 10.85 16.06
C LEU A 152 -24.60 11.44 14.89
N PHE A 153 -25.35 10.62 14.15
CA PHE A 153 -26.33 11.14 13.22
C PHE A 153 -27.67 10.44 13.45
N GLY A 154 -28.60 11.10 14.14
CA GLY A 154 -29.99 10.63 14.11
C GLY A 154 -30.95 10.92 15.27
N THR A 155 -30.66 11.78 16.24
CA THR A 155 -31.74 12.34 17.08
C THR A 155 -31.29 13.69 17.63
N GLY A 156 -32.00 14.76 17.27
CA GLY A 156 -31.68 16.11 17.73
C GLY A 156 -31.66 16.17 19.25
N VAL A 157 -30.65 16.84 19.80
CA VAL A 157 -30.55 17.14 21.22
C VAL A 157 -31.79 17.95 21.61
N THR A 158 -32.73 17.36 22.36
CA THR A 158 -33.86 18.11 22.89
C THR A 158 -33.35 19.11 23.93
N LYS A 159 -33.92 20.33 23.95
CA LYS A 159 -33.51 21.43 24.85
C LYS A 159 -33.43 21.03 26.34
N SER A 160 -34.10 19.95 26.75
CA SER A 160 -34.06 19.38 28.10
C SER A 160 -32.73 18.69 28.49
N GLN A 161 -31.85 18.35 27.54
CA GLN A 161 -30.59 17.65 27.81
C GLN A 161 -29.36 18.56 27.90
N VAL A 162 -29.50 19.87 27.62
CA VAL A 162 -28.42 20.84 27.77
C VAL A 162 -28.69 21.72 28.99
N LYS A 163 -28.55 21.14 30.19
CA LYS A 163 -28.26 21.93 31.39
C LYS A 163 -26.74 21.91 31.57
N ARG A 164 -26.08 22.98 31.12
CA ARG A 164 -24.65 23.19 31.33
C ARG A 164 -24.39 23.26 32.84
N LEU A 165 -23.57 22.34 33.36
CA LEU A 165 -22.84 22.57 34.61
C LEU A 165 -21.53 23.29 34.25
N HIS A 166 -21.15 24.23 35.10
CA HIS A 166 -20.24 25.34 34.82
C HIS A 166 -18.74 24.96 34.83
N ASP A 167 -18.43 23.67 34.76
CA ASP A 167 -17.16 23.07 35.16
C ASP A 167 -16.67 21.95 34.22
N GLY A 168 -17.26 21.81 33.02
CA GLY A 168 -16.65 21.05 31.92
C GLY A 168 -16.69 19.52 32.04
N SER A 169 -17.46 18.95 32.97
CA SER A 169 -17.73 17.51 33.03
C SER A 169 -19.01 17.15 32.27
N LEU A 170 -18.89 16.25 31.29
CA LEU A 170 -20.03 15.67 30.57
C LEU A 170 -20.49 14.43 31.34
N ILE A 171 -21.63 14.51 32.02
CA ILE A 171 -22.25 13.35 32.67
C ILE A 171 -23.14 12.65 31.65
N THR A 172 -22.69 11.53 31.10
CA THR A 172 -23.59 10.57 30.43
C THR A 172 -24.14 9.63 31.50
N ARG A 173 -25.43 9.77 31.83
CA ARG A 173 -26.14 8.80 32.66
C ARG A 173 -26.51 7.60 31.80
N ASN A 174 -25.77 6.50 31.98
CA ASN A 174 -26.27 5.16 31.72
C ASN A 174 -26.40 4.47 33.07
N ASP A 175 -27.43 3.65 33.18
CA ASP A 175 -28.03 3.21 34.43
C ASP A 175 -27.06 2.35 35.28
N GLY A 176 -26.92 2.69 36.56
CA GLY A 176 -26.43 1.76 37.60
C GLY A 176 -24.97 1.85 38.07
N GLY A 177 -24.13 2.73 37.53
CA GLY A 177 -22.78 2.91 38.08
C GLY A 177 -22.09 4.14 37.52
N ILE A 178 -21.72 5.08 38.40
CA ILE A 178 -20.88 6.23 38.02
C ILE A 178 -19.47 5.67 37.76
N VAL A 179 -19.23 5.22 36.53
CA VAL A 179 -17.88 5.00 36.04
C VAL A 179 -17.41 6.35 35.49
N THR A 180 -16.67 7.08 36.31
CA THR A 180 -15.86 8.20 35.83
C THR A 180 -14.72 7.63 34.99
N ASP A 181 -15.00 7.27 33.75
CA ASP A 181 -13.94 6.97 32.78
C ASP A 181 -13.21 8.28 32.48
N ASN A 182 -12.10 8.47 33.18
CA ASN A 182 -11.29 9.66 33.06
C ASN A 182 -10.76 9.71 31.61
N PRO A 183 -11.08 10.74 30.81
CA PRO A 183 -10.63 10.84 29.42
C PRO A 183 -9.10 10.85 29.28
N THR A 184 -8.37 11.09 30.38
CA THR A 184 -6.92 10.95 30.42
C THR A 184 -6.45 9.49 30.35
N THR A 185 -7.10 8.53 31.00
CA THR A 185 -6.69 7.12 30.97
C THR A 185 -6.82 6.51 29.58
N THR A 186 -7.89 6.83 28.85
CA THR A 186 -8.08 6.37 27.46
C THR A 186 -7.02 6.95 26.52
N LYS A 187 -6.67 8.23 26.67
CA LYS A 187 -5.57 8.85 25.90
C LYS A 187 -4.21 8.23 26.24
N LEU A 188 -3.98 7.92 27.51
CA LEU A 188 -2.72 7.33 27.99
C LEU A 188 -2.54 5.92 27.43
N HIS A 189 -3.61 5.11 27.45
CA HIS A 189 -3.60 3.76 26.86
C HIS A 189 -3.38 3.80 25.34
N HIS A 190 -4.00 4.76 24.65
CA HIS A 190 -3.77 4.96 23.21
C HIS A 190 -2.32 5.32 22.90
N LEU A 191 -1.73 6.28 23.64
CA LEU A 191 -0.33 6.65 23.47
C LEU A 191 0.60 5.47 23.76
N GLN A 192 0.32 4.70 24.81
CA GLN A 192 1.10 3.50 25.15
C GLN A 192 1.06 2.46 24.01
N ASN A 193 -0.10 2.24 23.39
CA ASN A 193 -0.23 1.36 22.23
C ASN A 193 0.56 1.86 21.02
N VAL A 194 0.55 3.18 20.77
CA VAL A 194 1.36 3.79 19.70
C VAL A 194 2.86 3.59 19.96
N PHE A 195 3.32 3.79 21.20
CA PHE A 195 4.71 3.56 21.59
C PHE A 195 5.13 2.10 21.39
N VAL A 196 4.31 1.15 21.84
CA VAL A 196 4.57 -0.29 21.65
C VAL A 196 4.61 -0.63 20.16
N GLN A 197 3.68 -0.11 19.37
CA GLN A 197 3.66 -0.35 17.93
C GLN A 197 4.91 0.23 17.24
N GLN A 198 5.35 1.42 17.64
CA GLN A 198 6.56 2.04 17.11
C GLN A 198 7.81 1.25 17.49
N LYS A 199 7.91 0.77 18.73
CA LYS A 199 9.00 -0.10 19.18
C LYS A 199 9.07 -1.40 18.38
N ASN A 200 7.93 -2.05 18.15
CA ASN A 200 7.88 -3.28 17.36
C ASN A 200 8.32 -3.06 15.90
N ARG A 201 7.93 -1.93 15.28
CA ARG A 201 8.40 -1.57 13.93
C ARG A 201 9.90 -1.37 13.87
N MET A 202 10.48 -0.73 14.89
CA MET A 202 11.93 -0.51 14.98
C MET A 202 12.67 -1.85 15.09
N GLN A 203 12.20 -2.76 15.95
CA GLN A 203 12.78 -4.10 16.09
C GLN A 203 12.69 -4.92 14.80
N GLN A 204 11.59 -4.82 14.05
CA GLN A 204 11.48 -5.48 12.75
C GLN A 204 12.48 -4.94 11.73
N GLN A 205 12.75 -3.63 11.74
CA GLN A 205 13.76 -3.01 10.86
C GLN A 205 15.18 -3.47 11.24
N GLU A 206 15.51 -3.55 12.53
CA GLU A 206 16.79 -4.08 13.00
C GLU A 206 17.00 -5.53 12.58
N GLN A 207 15.97 -6.38 12.73
CA GLN A 207 16.03 -7.78 12.30
C GLN A 207 16.22 -7.90 10.79
N MET A 208 15.53 -7.06 10.01
CA MET A 208 15.69 -7.03 8.55
C MET A 208 17.12 -6.63 8.17
N LEU A 209 17.70 -5.63 8.84
CA LEU A 209 19.08 -5.20 8.60
C LEU A 209 20.08 -6.31 8.92
N LEU A 210 19.90 -7.02 10.04
CA LEU A 210 20.73 -8.18 10.40
C LEU A 210 20.66 -9.29 9.34
N ASN A 211 19.46 -9.59 8.83
CA ASN A 211 19.29 -10.57 7.77
C ASN A 211 20.02 -10.15 6.47
N ILE A 212 19.93 -8.87 6.09
CA ILE A 212 20.65 -8.33 4.93
C ILE A 212 22.16 -8.46 5.13
N MET A 213 22.69 -8.09 6.30
CA MET A 213 24.11 -8.22 6.60
C MET A 213 24.60 -9.67 6.47
N GLN A 214 23.81 -10.65 6.93
CA GLN A 214 24.14 -12.06 6.78
C GLN A 214 24.19 -12.51 5.31
N VAL A 215 23.27 -12.03 4.48
CA VAL A 215 23.26 -12.33 3.03
C VAL A 215 24.49 -11.72 2.36
N VAL A 216 24.83 -10.47 2.66
CA VAL A 216 26.01 -9.79 2.12
C VAL A 216 27.28 -10.55 2.49
N ALA A 217 27.45 -10.95 3.75
CA ALA A 217 28.61 -11.72 4.19
C ALA A 217 28.75 -13.07 3.45
N ARG A 218 27.63 -13.75 3.16
CA ARG A 218 27.65 -15.00 2.37
C ARG A 218 28.07 -14.75 0.93
N LEU A 219 27.57 -13.68 0.30
CA LEU A 219 27.94 -13.32 -1.06
C LEU A 219 29.42 -12.93 -1.17
N GLU A 220 29.93 -12.14 -0.22
CA GLU A 220 31.35 -11.79 -0.15
C GLU A 220 32.24 -13.03 -0.04
N SER A 221 31.84 -14.01 0.79
CA SER A 221 32.53 -15.29 0.90
C SER A 221 32.51 -16.08 -0.42
N GLN A 222 31.38 -16.12 -1.12
CA GLN A 222 31.29 -16.78 -2.44
C GLN A 222 32.18 -16.10 -3.48
N VAL A 223 32.19 -14.77 -3.52
CA VAL A 223 33.05 -14.00 -4.43
C VAL A 223 34.53 -14.31 -4.17
N ALA A 224 34.94 -14.42 -2.90
CA ALA A 224 36.31 -14.79 -2.54
C ALA A 224 36.68 -16.21 -3.02
N LEU A 225 35.75 -17.17 -2.93
CA LEU A 225 35.95 -18.52 -3.46
C LEU A 225 36.14 -18.51 -4.98
N TYR A 226 35.29 -17.80 -5.72
CA TYR A 226 35.42 -17.68 -7.17
C TYR A 226 36.71 -16.98 -7.60
N GLN A 227 37.13 -15.94 -6.87
CA GLN A 227 38.40 -15.27 -7.14
C GLN A 227 39.61 -16.18 -6.92
N THR A 228 39.56 -17.06 -5.91
CA THR A 228 40.61 -18.06 -5.66
C THR A 228 40.64 -19.09 -6.79
N ALA A 229 39.49 -19.65 -7.16
CA ALA A 229 39.39 -20.62 -8.26
C ALA A 229 39.90 -20.04 -9.60
N LEU A 230 39.59 -18.77 -9.91
CA LEU A 230 40.09 -18.09 -11.11
C LEU A 230 41.61 -17.89 -11.08
N LYS A 231 42.20 -17.64 -9.91
CA LYS A 231 43.67 -17.55 -9.76
C LYS A 231 44.31 -18.91 -10.04
N ASP A 232 43.75 -19.99 -9.49
CA ASP A 232 44.27 -21.34 -9.70
C ASP A 232 44.23 -21.76 -11.19
N CYS A 233 43.13 -21.46 -11.89
CA CYS A 233 43.01 -21.71 -13.33
C CYS A 233 44.02 -20.92 -14.18
N ARG A 234 44.38 -19.69 -13.77
CA ARG A 234 45.42 -18.90 -14.47
C ARG A 234 46.81 -19.50 -14.32
N CYS A 235 47.11 -20.14 -13.18
CA CYS A 235 48.39 -20.79 -12.94
C CYS A 235 48.59 -22.04 -13.82
N VAL A 236 47.51 -22.73 -14.20
CA VAL A 236 47.59 -23.92 -15.07
C VAL A 236 47.90 -23.54 -16.53
N ASN A 237 47.37 -22.43 -17.05
CA ASN A 237 47.57 -22.03 -18.45
C ASN A 237 48.98 -21.49 -18.75
N LEU A 238 49.70 -20.93 -17.77
CA LEU A 238 51.07 -20.44 -17.98
C LEU A 238 52.12 -21.56 -18.13
N LEU A 239 51.83 -22.78 -17.64
CA LEU A 239 52.73 -23.93 -17.80
C LEU A 239 52.56 -24.68 -19.13
N SER A 240 51.46 -24.45 -19.87
CA SER A 240 51.26 -25.06 -21.21
C SER A 240 51.75 -24.20 -22.38
N SER A 241 51.94 -22.88 -22.21
CA SER A 241 52.33 -21.99 -23.32
C SER A 241 53.84 -21.88 -23.57
N THR A 242 54.70 -22.53 -22.79
CA THR A 242 56.15 -22.51 -23.03
C THR A 242 56.67 -23.65 -23.93
N LEU A 243 55.81 -24.55 -24.43
CA LEU A 243 56.27 -25.73 -25.16
C LEU A 243 55.87 -25.84 -26.64
N LEU A 244 55.24 -24.84 -27.25
CA LEU A 244 54.89 -24.90 -28.68
C LEU A 244 55.00 -23.53 -29.37
N ILE A 245 56.23 -23.14 -29.69
CA ILE A 245 56.49 -22.33 -30.90
C ILE A 245 57.49 -23.13 -31.75
N GLY A 246 57.01 -24.26 -32.26
CA GLY A 246 57.52 -24.91 -33.46
C GLY A 246 56.64 -24.47 -34.61
N ALA A 247 57.23 -23.79 -35.59
CA ALA A 247 56.56 -23.21 -36.75
C ALA A 247 55.85 -24.27 -37.60
N HIS A 248 54.53 -24.12 -37.77
CA HIS A 248 53.82 -24.71 -38.89
C HIS A 248 52.90 -23.68 -39.51
N THR A 249 53.32 -23.18 -40.67
CA THR A 249 52.47 -22.49 -41.65
C THR A 249 51.49 -23.51 -42.22
N TYR A 250 50.24 -23.49 -41.77
CA TYR A 250 49.17 -24.27 -42.39
C TYR A 250 48.37 -23.35 -43.32
N SER A 251 48.47 -23.62 -44.62
CA SER A 251 47.71 -22.97 -45.68
C SER A 251 46.22 -23.25 -45.50
N GLY A 252 45.41 -22.22 -45.71
CA GLY A 252 43.98 -22.26 -45.44
C GLY A 252 43.21 -23.29 -46.26
N GLU A 253 42.31 -23.97 -45.56
CA GLU A 253 41.06 -24.45 -46.12
C GLU A 253 39.93 -23.96 -45.21
N VAL A 254 38.98 -23.24 -45.81
CA VAL A 254 37.80 -22.70 -45.14
C VAL A 254 36.85 -23.86 -44.90
N TYR A 255 36.74 -24.28 -43.64
CA TYR A 255 35.79 -25.30 -43.22
C TYR A 255 34.38 -24.72 -43.19
N CYS A 256 33.56 -25.02 -44.20
CA CYS A 256 32.11 -24.80 -44.16
C CYS A 256 31.47 -25.98 -43.41
N PRO A 257 30.86 -25.77 -42.22
CA PRO A 257 30.17 -26.84 -41.52
C PRO A 257 28.92 -27.26 -42.31
N GLN A 258 28.86 -28.54 -42.68
CA GLN A 258 27.66 -29.15 -43.24
C GLN A 258 26.57 -29.22 -42.17
N VAL A 259 25.44 -28.59 -42.45
CA VAL A 259 24.21 -28.71 -41.65
C VAL A 259 23.60 -30.08 -41.96
N PRO A 260 23.31 -30.94 -40.97
CA PRO A 260 22.62 -32.21 -41.20
C PRO A 260 21.17 -31.96 -41.61
N ASP A 261 20.75 -32.58 -42.71
CA ASP A 261 19.36 -32.58 -43.17
C ASP A 261 18.41 -33.14 -42.11
N GLN A 262 17.36 -32.38 -41.80
CA GLN A 262 16.28 -32.84 -40.93
C GLN A 262 15.36 -33.82 -41.68
N PRO A 263 14.92 -34.92 -41.05
CA PRO A 263 13.95 -35.83 -41.64
C PRO A 263 12.56 -35.20 -41.69
N VAL A 264 11.97 -35.22 -42.89
CA VAL A 264 10.56 -34.90 -43.15
C VAL A 264 9.71 -36.01 -42.53
N ASN A 265 9.10 -35.75 -41.38
CA ASN A 265 8.05 -36.61 -40.84
C ASN A 265 6.71 -36.27 -41.50
N GLY A 266 6.24 -37.18 -42.34
CA GLY A 266 4.85 -37.24 -42.77
C GLY A 266 4.02 -38.06 -41.79
N ASN A 267 2.94 -37.45 -41.27
CA ASN A 267 1.63 -38.03 -41.01
C ASN A 267 0.65 -36.93 -40.59
#